data_AF-A0A7Y2LZF4-F1
#
_entry.id   AF-A0A7Y2LZF4-F1
#
_cell.length_a   1.000
_cell.length_b   1.000
_cell.length_c   1.000
_cell.angle_alpha   90.00
_cell.angle_beta   90.00
_cell.angle_gamma   90.00
#
_symmetry.space_group_name_H-M   'P 1'
#
loop_
_entity.id
_entity.type
_entity.pdbx_description
1 polymer ?
#
loop_
_entity_poly.entity_id
_entity_poly.type
_entity_poly.pdbx_seq_one_letter_code
_entity_poly.pdbx_strand_id
1 'polypeptide(L)'
;MHPAAPTIALLLADARLPAGGHAHSSGLEPALLSGMDPADAAAFLHARARTTTLVDAGTAVVARHAAHAGLPSAPVERAWAARTPSRAMREAACDLGRGLLRLARRLWPDSPA
;
A
#
# COMPACT_ATOMS: atom_id res chain seq x y z
N MET A 1 23.47 -9.89 12.08
CA MET A 1 22.77 -8.85 12.88
C MET A 1 21.37 -8.70 12.30
N HIS A 2 20.32 -9.07 13.04
CA HIS A 2 18.95 -8.88 12.57
C HIS A 2 18.59 -7.41 12.79
N PRO A 3 18.25 -6.64 11.74
CA PRO A 3 17.93 -5.22 11.91
C PRO A 3 16.74 -5.09 12.87
N ALA A 4 16.82 -4.11 13.78
CA ALA A 4 15.73 -3.84 14.70
C ALA A 4 14.47 -3.44 13.90
N ALA A 5 13.29 -3.84 14.39
CA ALA A 5 12.02 -3.57 13.71
C ALA A 5 11.80 -2.08 13.36
N PRO A 6 12.19 -1.10 14.21
CA PRO A 6 12.08 0.32 13.87
C PRO A 6 12.94 0.73 12.67
N THR A 7 14.13 0.14 12.50
CA THR A 7 14.99 0.42 11.36
C THR A 7 14.34 -0.04 10.06
N ILE A 8 13.75 -1.24 10.05
CA ILE A 8 13.01 -1.74 8.89
C ILE A 8 11.79 -0.86 8.60
N ALA A 9 11.05 -0.42 9.62
CA ALA A 9 9.92 0.48 9.44
C ALA A 9 10.34 1.81 8.80
N LEU A 10 11.45 2.40 9.23
CA LEU A 10 12.00 3.63 8.63
C LEU A 10 12.44 3.42 7.18
N LEU A 11 13.08 2.28 6.88
CA LEU A 11 13.45 1.93 5.51
C LEU A 11 12.23 1.75 4.60
N LEU A 12 11.18 1.09 5.11
CA LEU A 12 9.93 0.91 4.37
C LEU A 12 9.16 2.22 4.16
N ALA A 13 9.33 3.19 5.05
CA ALA A 13 8.71 4.52 4.96
C ALA A 13 9.52 5.51 4.11
N ASP A 14 10.75 5.20 3.73
CA ASP A 14 11.60 6.09 2.94
C ASP A 14 11.06 6.26 1.52
N ALA A 15 10.87 7.50 1.07
CA ALA A 15 10.38 7.81 -0.26
C ALA A 15 11.30 7.32 -1.40
N ARG A 16 12.57 7.04 -1.09
CA ARG A 16 13.57 6.52 -2.02
C ARG A 16 13.54 5.00 -2.13
N LEU A 17 12.71 4.30 -1.34
CA LEU A 17 12.52 2.86 -1.46
C LEU A 17 12.14 2.53 -2.93
N PRO A 18 12.86 1.62 -3.61
CA PRO A 18 12.62 1.32 -5.03
C PRO A 18 11.39 0.43 -5.24
N ALA A 19 10.29 0.75 -4.57
CA ALA A 19 9.00 0.08 -4.66
C ALA A 19 8.05 0.74 -5.68
N GLY A 20 8.43 1.91 -6.24
CA GLY A 20 7.66 2.63 -7.27
C GLY A 20 6.54 3.52 -6.75
N GLY A 21 6.34 3.61 -5.43
CA GLY A 21 5.24 4.38 -4.83
C GLY A 21 5.21 5.86 -5.21
N HIS A 22 6.38 6.49 -5.38
CA HIS A 22 6.49 7.91 -5.77
C HIS A 22 5.91 8.21 -7.17
N ALA A 23 5.74 7.20 -8.03
CA ALA A 23 5.21 7.37 -9.37
C ALA A 23 3.67 7.35 -9.42
N HIS A 24 3.00 7.15 -8.28
CA HIS A 24 1.55 7.06 -8.20
C HIS A 24 0.95 8.25 -7.43
N SER A 25 0.19 9.07 -8.14
CA SER A 25 -0.51 10.23 -7.57
C SER A 25 -1.64 9.87 -6.61
N SER A 26 -2.03 8.59 -6.53
CA SER A 26 -3.12 8.12 -5.66
C SER A 26 -4.43 8.88 -5.87
N GLY A 27 -4.72 9.28 -7.12
CA GLY A 27 -5.94 10.01 -7.46
C GLY A 27 -5.89 11.53 -7.29
N LEU A 28 -4.80 12.09 -6.77
CA LEU A 28 -4.63 13.54 -6.67
C LEU A 28 -4.54 14.20 -8.06
N GLU A 29 -3.74 13.63 -8.95
CA GLU A 29 -3.58 14.11 -10.33
C GLU A 29 -4.90 14.14 -11.10
N PRO A 30 -5.69 13.04 -11.19
CA PRO A 30 -6.98 13.11 -11.88
C PRO A 30 -7.98 14.03 -11.17
N ALA A 31 -7.91 14.22 -9.84
CA ALA A 31 -8.75 15.20 -9.16
C ALA A 31 -8.45 16.63 -9.62
N LEU A 32 -7.17 17.01 -9.68
CA LEU A 32 -6.73 18.31 -10.19
C LEU A 32 -7.10 18.50 -11.67
N LEU A 33 -6.84 17.49 -12.51
CA LEU A 33 -7.21 17.53 -13.93
C LEU A 33 -8.73 17.62 -14.15
N SER A 34 -9.52 17.15 -13.19
CA SER A 34 -10.99 17.25 -13.20
C SER A 34 -11.54 18.57 -12.65
N GLY A 35 -10.67 19.50 -12.27
CA GLY A 35 -11.05 20.84 -11.81
C GLY A 35 -11.09 21.04 -10.30
N MET A 36 -10.55 20.10 -9.50
CA MET A 36 -10.33 20.34 -8.07
C MET A 36 -9.35 21.51 -7.88
N ASP A 37 -9.69 22.47 -7.01
CA ASP A 37 -8.79 23.59 -6.69
C ASP A 37 -7.51 23.05 -6.00
N PRO A 38 -6.31 23.44 -6.43
CA PRO A 38 -5.07 23.10 -5.74
C PRO A 38 -5.07 23.44 -4.24
N ALA A 39 -5.81 24.47 -3.81
CA ALA A 39 -5.98 24.81 -2.40
C ALA A 39 -6.65 23.69 -1.59
N ASP A 40 -7.46 22.84 -2.24
CA ASP A 40 -8.16 21.71 -1.61
C ASP A 40 -7.28 20.47 -1.46
N ALA A 41 -6.03 20.47 -1.95
CA ALA A 41 -5.14 19.32 -1.90
C ALA A 41 -4.94 18.79 -0.47
N ALA A 42 -4.80 19.68 0.52
CA ALA A 42 -4.65 19.28 1.92
C ALA A 42 -5.93 18.58 2.43
N ALA A 43 -7.11 19.11 2.12
CA ALA A 43 -8.39 18.51 2.50
C ALA A 43 -8.57 17.13 1.82
N PHE A 44 -8.21 17.02 0.53
CA PHE A 44 -8.22 15.76 -0.21
C PHE A 44 -7.31 14.71 0.44
N LEU A 45 -6.08 15.08 0.80
CA LEU A 45 -5.13 14.17 1.48
C LEU A 45 -5.64 13.75 2.85
N HIS A 46 -6.22 14.65 3.63
CA HIS A 46 -6.84 14.32 4.92
C HIS A 46 -8.04 13.38 4.78
N ALA A 47 -8.89 13.59 3.78
CA ALA A 47 -10.03 12.71 3.49
C ALA A 47 -9.53 11.30 3.11
N ARG A 48 -8.51 11.21 2.26
CA ARG A 48 -7.87 9.93 1.90
C ARG A 48 -7.24 9.23 3.09
N ALA A 49 -6.51 9.96 3.94
CA ALA A 49 -5.89 9.40 5.13
C ALA A 49 -6.92 8.75 6.06
N ARG A 50 -8.11 9.36 6.20
CA ARG A 50 -9.21 8.86 7.03
C ARG A 50 -10.10 7.81 6.36
N THR A 51 -9.90 7.52 5.08
CA THR A 51 -10.74 6.58 4.32
C THR A 51 -9.90 5.49 3.70
N THR A 52 -9.29 5.73 2.54
CA THR A 52 -8.48 4.77 1.80
C THR A 52 -7.31 4.26 2.64
N THR A 53 -6.54 5.15 3.26
CA THR A 53 -5.35 4.73 4.03
C THR A 53 -5.72 3.90 5.26
N LEU A 54 -6.82 4.22 5.94
CA LEU A 54 -7.30 3.40 7.05
C LEU A 54 -7.75 2.00 6.59
N VAL A 55 -8.42 1.90 5.43
CA VAL A 55 -8.80 0.60 4.84
C VAL A 55 -7.55 -0.21 4.47
N ASP A 56 -6.56 0.41 3.84
CA ASP A 56 -5.31 -0.25 3.45
C ASP A 56 -4.53 -0.72 4.69
N ALA A 57 -4.42 0.12 5.72
CA ALA A 57 -3.77 -0.23 6.98
C ALA A 57 -4.48 -1.38 7.70
N GLY A 58 -5.82 -1.35 7.79
CA GLY A 58 -6.62 -2.44 8.34
C GLY A 58 -6.45 -3.73 7.56
N THR A 59 -6.44 -3.64 6.23
CA THR A 59 -6.20 -4.78 5.33
C THR A 59 -4.82 -5.39 5.59
N ALA A 60 -3.78 -4.58 5.76
CA ALA A 60 -2.43 -5.06 6.07
C ALA A 60 -2.36 -5.81 7.40
N VAL A 61 -3.06 -5.33 8.45
CA VAL A 61 -3.16 -6.03 9.75
C VAL A 61 -3.84 -7.38 9.59
N VAL A 62 -4.97 -7.43 8.88
CA VAL A 62 -5.72 -8.67 8.66
C VAL A 62 -4.94 -9.65 7.78
N ALA A 63 -4.27 -9.17 6.74
CA ALA A 63 -3.42 -9.98 5.87
C ALA A 63 -2.24 -10.59 6.65
N ARG A 64 -1.59 -9.81 7.52
CA ARG A 64 -0.54 -10.31 8.42
C ARG A 64 -1.08 -11.38 9.37
N HIS A 65 -2.25 -11.16 9.95
CA HIS A 65 -2.89 -12.15 10.81
C HIS A 65 -3.18 -13.45 10.06
N ALA A 66 -3.78 -13.36 8.86
CA ALA A 66 -4.07 -14.51 8.02
C ALA A 66 -2.80 -15.30 7.68
N ALA A 67 -1.71 -14.61 7.30
CA ALA A 67 -0.42 -15.24 7.03
C ALA A 67 0.13 -16.02 8.24
N HIS A 68 0.11 -15.42 9.44
CA HIS A 68 0.57 -16.10 10.67
C HIS A 68 -0.30 -17.27 11.09
N ALA A 69 -1.60 -17.22 10.76
CA ALA A 69 -2.55 -18.28 11.05
C ALA A 69 -2.62 -19.36 9.95
N GLY A 70 -1.85 -19.25 8.86
CA GLY A 70 -1.91 -20.16 7.72
C GLY A 70 -3.24 -20.10 6.96
N LEU A 71 -3.95 -18.97 7.04
CA LEU A 71 -5.23 -18.73 6.38
C LEU A 71 -5.03 -18.16 4.96
N PRO A 72 -5.94 -18.45 4.02
CA PRO A 72 -5.83 -17.93 2.65
C PRO A 72 -5.95 -16.40 2.62
N SER A 73 -5.16 -15.74 1.74
CA SER A 73 -5.22 -14.29 1.52
C SER A 73 -6.43 -13.85 0.68
N ALA A 74 -6.94 -14.74 -0.18
CA ALA A 74 -8.00 -14.41 -1.15
C ALA A 74 -9.26 -13.76 -0.54
N PRO A 75 -9.77 -14.17 0.64
CA PRO A 75 -10.86 -13.46 1.31
C PRO A 75 -10.51 -12.02 1.70
N VAL A 76 -9.28 -11.78 2.15
CA VAL A 76 -8.79 -10.45 2.52
C VAL A 76 -8.70 -9.56 1.29
N GLU A 77 -8.14 -10.08 0.20
CA GLU A 77 -8.04 -9.38 -1.09
C GLU A 77 -9.42 -9.03 -1.66
N ARG A 78 -10.40 -9.95 -1.61
CA ARG A 78 -11.77 -9.66 -2.03
C ARG A 78 -12.42 -8.55 -1.20
N ALA A 79 -12.22 -8.59 0.12
CA ALA A 79 -12.78 -7.59 1.02
C ALA A 79 -12.14 -6.21 0.81
N TRP A 80 -10.85 -6.15 0.52
CA TRP A 80 -10.16 -4.92 0.12
C TRP A 80 -10.65 -4.42 -1.24
N ALA A 81 -10.76 -5.29 -2.25
CA ALA A 81 -11.22 -4.93 -3.59
C ALA A 81 -12.65 -4.36 -3.59
N ALA A 82 -13.53 -4.89 -2.74
CA ALA A 82 -14.88 -4.36 -2.55
C ALA A 82 -14.91 -2.93 -1.98
N ARG A 83 -13.87 -2.52 -1.24
CA ARG A 83 -13.70 -1.17 -0.67
C ARG A 83 -12.83 -0.25 -1.53
N THR A 84 -12.29 -0.77 -2.64
CA THR A 84 -11.47 -0.04 -3.62
C THR A 84 -12.14 -0.11 -5.00
N PRO A 85 -13.19 0.68 -5.26
CA PRO A 85 -14.00 0.54 -6.48
C PRO A 85 -13.22 0.84 -7.77
N SER A 86 -12.22 1.74 -7.71
CA SER A 86 -11.39 2.10 -8.86
C SER A 86 -10.56 0.91 -9.34
N ARG A 87 -10.81 0.47 -10.57
CA ARG A 87 -10.03 -0.59 -11.23
C ARG A 87 -8.56 -0.21 -11.36
N ALA A 88 -8.27 1.02 -11.81
CA ALA A 88 -6.90 1.51 -11.97
C ALA A 88 -6.14 1.51 -10.63
N MET A 89 -6.81 1.86 -9.53
CA MET A 89 -6.21 1.80 -8.19
C MET A 89 -5.90 0.35 -7.79
N ARG A 90 -6.78 -0.60 -8.12
CA ARG A 90 -6.53 -2.02 -7.85
C ARG A 90 -5.34 -2.57 -8.63
N GLU A 91 -5.25 -2.24 -9.91
CA GLU A 91 -4.12 -2.63 -10.77
C GLU A 91 -2.80 -2.03 -10.27
N ALA A 92 -2.78 -0.73 -9.95
CA ALA A 92 -1.61 -0.07 -9.38
C ALA A 92 -1.15 -0.71 -8.05
N ALA A 93 -2.09 -1.04 -7.15
CA ALA A 93 -1.75 -1.70 -5.89
C ALA A 93 -1.13 -3.09 -6.11
N CYS A 94 -1.65 -3.88 -7.05
CA CYS A 94 -1.08 -5.17 -7.42
C CYS A 94 0.35 -4.99 -7.96
N ASP A 95 0.61 -3.98 -8.77
CA ASP A 95 1.92 -3.72 -9.38
C ASP A 95 2.95 -3.30 -8.32
N LEU A 96 2.57 -2.37 -7.44
CA LEU A 96 3.36 -1.96 -6.27
C LEU A 96 3.64 -3.13 -5.33
N GLY A 97 2.63 -3.95 -5.05
CA GLY A 97 2.76 -5.17 -4.24
C GLY A 97 3.79 -6.14 -4.83
N ARG A 98 3.78 -6.36 -6.16
CA ARG A 98 4.81 -7.16 -6.83
C ARG A 98 6.20 -6.53 -6.70
N GLY A 99 6.30 -5.20 -6.73
CA GLY A 99 7.55 -4.47 -6.45
C GLY A 99 8.09 -4.74 -5.05
N LEU A 100 7.24 -4.60 -4.03
CA LEU A 100 7.58 -4.88 -2.64
C LEU A 100 7.97 -6.34 -2.41
N LEU A 101 7.27 -7.30 -3.02
CA LEU A 101 7.62 -8.72 -2.93
C LEU A 101 8.99 -9.02 -3.56
N ARG A 102 9.29 -8.42 -4.73
CA ARG A 102 10.61 -8.57 -5.35
C ARG A 102 11.72 -8.01 -4.46
N LEU A 103 11.48 -6.86 -3.83
CA LEU A 103 12.43 -6.27 -2.88
C LEU A 103 12.61 -7.18 -1.66
N ALA A 104 11.51 -7.65 -1.06
CA ALA A 104 11.54 -8.49 0.12
C ALA A 104 12.32 -9.80 -0.12
N ARG A 105 12.09 -10.48 -1.25
CA ARG A 105 12.84 -11.70 -1.62
C ARG A 105 14.34 -11.46 -1.80
N ARG A 106 14.76 -10.25 -2.19
CA ARG A 106 16.18 -9.89 -2.30
C ARG A 106 16.81 -9.58 -0.94
N LEU A 107 16.06 -8.94 -0.04
CA LEU A 107 16.52 -8.59 1.30
C LEU A 107 16.52 -9.79 2.26
N TRP A 108 15.60 -10.73 2.07
CA TRP A 108 15.40 -11.90 2.92
C TRP A 108 15.28 -13.18 2.07
N PRO A 109 16.38 -13.65 1.44
CA PRO A 109 16.35 -14.82 0.56
C PRO A 109 15.95 -16.12 1.28
N ASP A 110 16.21 -16.21 2.58
CA ASP A 110 15.89 -17.38 3.41
C ASP A 110 14.50 -17.33 4.05
N SER A 111 13.70 -16.28 3.76
CA SER A 111 12.35 -16.17 4.31
C SER A 111 11.41 -17.14 3.60
N PRO A 112 10.58 -17.91 4.34
CA PRO A 112 9.57 -18.76 3.73
C PRO A 112 8.59 -17.93 2.89
N ALA A 113 8.14 -18.52 1.78
CA ALA A 113 7.23 -17.91 0.81
C ALA A 113 5.79 -17.82 1.31
#